data_AF-A0A1G7MY43-F1
#
_entry.id   AF-A0A1G7MY43-F1
#
_cell.length_a   1.000
_cell.length_b   1.000
_cell.length_c   1.000
_cell.angle_alpha   90.00
_cell.angle_beta   90.00
_cell.angle_gamma   90.00
#
_symmetry.space_group_name_H-M   'P 1'
#
loop_
_entity.id
_entity.type
_entity.pdbx_description
1 polymer ?
#
loop_
_entity_poly.entity_id
_entity_poly.type
_entity_poly.pdbx_seq_one_letter_code
_entity_poly.pdbx_strand_id
1 'polypeptide(L)'
;MPKITKRLVESVKSQKKDYVVWDSDLSGFGLRVFASGKRSYVIQYRRDGRSRRYTIGLHGIWTAETARREAKVQLGRVAQGDDPAEERHEDRQAMTVQQLCERYV
;
A
#
# COMPACT_ATOMS: atom_id res chain seq x y z
N MET A 1 7.01 -16.33 -9.14
CA MET A 1 6.39 -15.02 -9.45
C MET A 1 7.49 -14.08 -9.95
N PRO A 2 7.22 -13.09 -10.81
CA PRO A 2 8.24 -12.17 -11.31
C PRO A 2 8.48 -11.00 -10.36
N LYS A 3 9.72 -10.49 -10.35
CA LYS A 3 10.08 -9.25 -9.67
C LYS A 3 9.33 -8.06 -10.30
N ILE A 4 8.72 -7.24 -9.47
CA ILE A 4 8.07 -5.99 -9.88
C ILE A 4 9.15 -5.00 -10.32
N THR A 5 9.23 -4.84 -11.64
CA THR A 5 10.10 -3.90 -12.35
C THR A 5 9.25 -2.91 -13.14
N LYS A 6 9.85 -1.81 -13.60
CA LYS A 6 9.16 -0.84 -14.47
C LYS A 6 8.51 -1.52 -15.68
N ARG A 7 9.26 -2.40 -16.37
CA ARG A 7 8.77 -3.15 -17.53
C ARG A 7 7.59 -4.06 -17.20
N LEU A 8 7.63 -4.74 -16.05
CA LEU A 8 6.51 -5.56 -15.61
C LEU A 8 5.27 -4.69 -15.39
N VAL A 9 5.40 -3.59 -14.65
CA VAL A 9 4.29 -2.68 -14.35
C VAL A 9 3.62 -2.15 -15.61
N GLU A 10 4.39 -1.85 -16.64
CA GLU A 10 3.88 -1.39 -17.95
C GLU A 10 3.19 -2.49 -18.74
N SER A 11 3.72 -3.72 -18.72
CA SER A 11 3.17 -4.88 -19.44
C SER A 11 1.86 -5.42 -18.84
N VAL A 12 1.62 -5.16 -17.55
CA VAL A 12 0.49 -5.71 -16.82
C VAL A 12 -0.80 -4.98 -17.20
N LYS A 13 -1.78 -5.73 -17.72
CA LYS A 13 -3.08 -5.23 -18.20
C LYS A 13 -4.14 -5.29 -17.11
N SER A 14 -5.05 -4.32 -17.07
CA SER A 14 -6.23 -4.42 -16.21
C SER A 14 -7.12 -5.59 -16.65
N GLN A 15 -7.84 -6.15 -15.68
CA GLN A 15 -8.82 -7.21 -15.87
C GLN A 15 -10.21 -6.74 -15.43
N LYS A 16 -11.24 -7.57 -15.60
CA LYS A 16 -12.61 -7.25 -15.15
C LYS A 16 -12.72 -7.06 -13.63
N LYS A 17 -11.77 -7.60 -12.85
CA LYS A 17 -11.71 -7.48 -11.40
C LYS A 17 -10.32 -7.02 -10.98
N ASP A 18 -10.27 -6.35 -9.84
CA ASP A 18 -9.03 -5.98 -9.19
C ASP A 18 -8.21 -7.22 -8.83
N TYR A 19 -6.90 -7.13 -9.01
CA TYR A 19 -5.98 -8.19 -8.60
C TYR A 19 -4.64 -7.60 -8.15
N VAL A 20 -3.83 -8.43 -7.49
CA VAL A 20 -2.51 -8.04 -6.98
C VAL A 20 -1.46 -8.94 -7.60
N VAL A 21 -0.43 -8.33 -8.18
CA VAL A 21 0.79 -9.01 -8.60
C VAL A 21 1.78 -8.89 -7.47
N TRP A 22 2.14 -10.02 -6.86
CA TRP A 22 3.11 -10.05 -5.76
C TRP A 22 4.54 -10.10 -6.28
N ASP A 23 5.42 -9.42 -5.55
CA ASP A 23 6.84 -9.41 -5.83
C ASP A 23 7.54 -10.70 -5.39
N SER A 24 8.53 -11.14 -6.17
CA SER A 24 9.33 -12.33 -5.85
C SER A 24 10.40 -12.10 -4.79
N ASP A 25 10.94 -10.89 -4.72
CA ASP A 25 12.14 -10.59 -3.93
C ASP A 25 11.77 -10.01 -2.56
N LEU A 26 10.60 -9.37 -2.46
CA LEU A 26 10.08 -8.78 -1.22
C LEU A 26 8.71 -9.35 -0.91
N SER A 27 8.67 -10.36 -0.03
CA SER A 27 7.43 -10.98 0.42
C SER A 27 6.50 -9.95 1.05
N GLY A 28 5.23 -10.02 0.68
CA GLY A 28 4.22 -9.07 1.13
C GLY A 28 4.18 -7.77 0.32
N PHE A 29 5.13 -7.46 -0.56
CA PHE A 29 5.05 -6.31 -1.46
C PHE A 29 4.36 -6.69 -2.78
N GLY A 30 3.46 -5.83 -3.26
CA GLY A 30 2.67 -6.09 -4.47
C GLY A 30 2.23 -4.85 -5.23
N LEU A 31 1.90 -5.06 -6.50
CA LEU A 31 1.23 -4.10 -7.38
C LEU A 31 -0.24 -4.49 -7.50
N ARG A 32 -1.13 -3.70 -6.89
CA ARG A 32 -2.56 -3.81 -7.11
C ARG A 32 -2.93 -3.10 -8.42
N VAL A 33 -3.59 -3.85 -9.29
CA VAL A 33 -4.12 -3.37 -10.56
C VAL A 33 -5.63 -3.32 -10.43
N PHE A 34 -6.20 -2.13 -10.57
CA PHE A 34 -7.64 -1.94 -10.52
C PHE A 34 -8.26 -2.26 -11.88
N ALA A 35 -9.53 -2.68 -11.88
CA ALA A 35 -10.30 -2.87 -13.12
C ALA A 35 -10.35 -1.59 -13.98
N SER A 36 -10.29 -0.42 -13.33
CA SER A 36 -10.21 0.90 -13.98
C SER A 36 -8.89 1.19 -14.71
N GLY A 37 -7.88 0.33 -14.61
CA GLY A 37 -6.55 0.56 -15.16
C GLY A 37 -5.61 1.34 -14.23
N LYS A 38 -6.12 1.90 -13.14
CA LYS A 38 -5.26 2.48 -12.09
C LYS A 38 -4.39 1.39 -11.46
N ARG A 39 -3.21 1.79 -10.97
CA ARG A 39 -2.26 0.88 -10.32
C ARG A 39 -1.79 1.50 -9.02
N SER A 40 -1.64 0.69 -7.98
CA SER A 40 -1.11 1.13 -6.69
C SER A 40 -0.17 0.09 -6.10
N TYR A 41 0.85 0.55 -5.40
CA TYR A 41 1.75 -0.31 -4.64
C TYR A 41 1.17 -0.55 -3.25
N VAL A 42 1.22 -1.80 -2.81
CA VAL A 42 0.67 -2.24 -1.54
C VAL A 42 1.67 -3.14 -0.84
N ILE A 43 1.59 -3.18 0.48
CA ILE A 43 2.12 -4.26 1.29
C ILE A 43 0.99 -5.02 1.96
N GLN A 44 1.17 -6.31 2.17
CA GLN A 44 0.28 -7.17 2.94
C GLN A 44 1.11 -7.94 3.95
N TYR A 45 0.70 -7.84 5.21
CA TYR A 45 1.37 -8.46 6.34
C TYR A 45 0.33 -9.07 7.29
N ARG A 46 0.81 -9.75 8.33
CA ARG A 46 -0.03 -10.26 9.41
C ARG A 46 0.40 -9.61 10.72
N ARG A 47 -0.60 -9.17 11.49
CA ARG A 47 -0.45 -8.69 12.86
C ARG A 47 -1.69 -9.13 13.64
N ASP A 48 -1.49 -9.69 14.81
CA ASP A 48 -2.54 -10.18 15.72
C ASP A 48 -3.52 -11.15 15.06
N GLY A 49 -2.97 -12.12 14.32
CA GLY A 49 -3.76 -13.12 13.61
C GLY A 49 -4.56 -12.59 12.42
N ARG A 50 -4.53 -11.28 12.15
CA ARG A 50 -5.27 -10.64 11.06
C ARG A 50 -4.34 -10.30 9.91
N SER A 51 -4.81 -10.54 8.68
CA SER A 51 -4.11 -10.05 7.49
C SER A 51 -4.49 -8.59 7.26
N ARG A 52 -3.47 -7.73 7.26
CA ARG A 52 -3.62 -6.29 7.04
C ARG A 52 -2.98 -5.92 5.70
N ARG A 53 -3.57 -4.94 5.02
CA ARG A 53 -3.06 -4.40 3.77
C ARG A 53 -2.88 -2.91 3.89
N TYR A 54 -1.67 -2.45 3.62
CA TYR A 54 -1.31 -1.04 3.60
C TYR A 54 -1.01 -0.61 2.17
N THR A 55 -1.60 0.51 1.74
CA THR A 55 -1.35 1.07 0.41
C THR A 55 -0.26 2.12 0.50
N ILE A 56 0.84 1.90 -0.21
CA ILE A 56 1.96 2.85 -0.29
C ILE A 56 1.55 4.06 -1.13
N GLY A 57 0.98 3.81 -2.31
CA GLY A 57 0.49 4.89 -3.17
C GLY A 57 0.29 4.47 -4.63
N LEU A 58 -0.20 5.42 -5.43
CA LEU A 58 -0.49 5.22 -6.85
C LEU A 58 0.79 5.20 -7.70
N HIS A 59 0.80 4.32 -8.70
CA HIS A 59 1.81 4.34 -9.74
C HIS A 59 1.71 5.64 -10.56
N GLY A 60 2.87 6.26 -10.83
CA GLY A 60 2.98 7.59 -11.43
C GLY A 60 3.56 8.59 -10.42
N ILE A 61 2.97 8.65 -9.21
CA ILE A 61 3.59 9.33 -8.06
C ILE A 61 4.73 8.47 -7.51
N TRP A 62 4.45 7.16 -7.38
CA TRP A 62 5.43 6.17 -6.98
C TRP A 62 5.95 5.40 -8.19
N THR A 63 7.26 5.13 -8.19
CA THR A 63 7.88 4.18 -9.11
C THR A 63 8.01 2.82 -8.44
N ALA A 64 8.25 1.77 -9.22
CA ALA A 64 8.43 0.42 -8.66
C ALA A 64 9.60 0.35 -7.66
N GLU A 65 10.64 1.15 -7.91
CA GLU A 65 11.84 1.19 -7.07
C GLU A 65 11.62 1.98 -5.78
N THR A 66 11.03 3.18 -5.88
CA THR A 66 10.75 3.99 -4.68
C THR A 66 9.71 3.31 -3.80
N ALA A 67 8.69 2.69 -4.40
CA ALA A 67 7.70 1.91 -3.67
C ALA A 67 8.30 0.67 -2.99
N ARG A 68 9.28 0.00 -3.63
CA ARG A 68 9.98 -1.14 -3.02
C ARG A 68 10.80 -0.72 -1.81
N ARG A 69 11.51 0.42 -1.89
CA ARG A 69 12.24 0.97 -0.74
C ARG A 69 11.28 1.27 0.41
N GLU A 70 10.16 1.94 0.12
CA GLU A 70 9.15 2.24 1.13
C GLU A 70 8.54 0.97 1.73
N ALA A 71 8.26 -0.03 0.90
CA ALA A 71 7.77 -1.33 1.36
C ALA A 71 8.73 -1.98 2.37
N LYS A 72 10.05 -1.90 2.15
CA LYS A 72 11.04 -2.42 3.11
C LYS A 72 10.99 -1.67 4.43
N VAL A 73 10.86 -0.33 4.40
CA VAL A 73 10.76 0.49 5.62
C VAL A 73 9.51 0.09 6.41
N GLN A 74 8.36 0.03 5.75
CA GLN A 74 7.08 -0.26 6.39
C GLN A 74 7.01 -1.70 6.92
N LEU A 75 7.51 -2.69 6.16
CA LEU A 75 7.62 -4.07 6.64
C LEU A 75 8.63 -4.21 7.79
N GLY A 76 9.69 -3.40 7.80
CA GLY A 76 10.63 -3.31 8.91
C GLY A 76 9.97 -2.81 10.20
N ARG A 77 9.14 -1.75 10.11
CA ARG A 77 8.34 -1.26 11.23
C ARG A 77 7.37 -2.33 11.76
N VAL A 78 6.69 -3.03 10.85
CA VAL A 78 5.83 -4.17 11.24
C VAL A 78 6.61 -5.24 11.98
N ALA A 79 7.83 -5.57 11.54
CA ALA A 79 8.68 -6.54 12.22
C ALA A 79 9.15 -6.05 13.61
N GLN A 80 9.19 -4.74 13.84
CA GLN A 80 9.50 -4.13 15.14
C GLN A 80 8.27 -4.03 16.07
N GLY A 81 7.07 -4.37 15.58
CA GLY A 81 5.84 -4.41 16.36
C GLY A 81 4.82 -3.32 16.03
N ASP A 82 5.15 -2.40 15.14
CA ASP A 82 4.25 -1.31 14.74
C ASP A 82 3.15 -1.81 13.78
N ASP A 83 2.03 -1.08 13.70
CA ASP A 83 0.96 -1.33 12.73
C ASP A 83 0.70 -0.10 11.85
N PRO A 84 1.45 0.07 10.73
CA PRO A 84 1.29 1.22 9.84
C PRO A 84 -0.10 1.39 9.22
N ALA A 85 -0.89 0.31 9.15
CA ALA A 85 -2.27 0.36 8.66
C ALA A 85 -3.22 0.92 9.72
N GLU A 86 -2.99 0.64 11.00
CA GLU A 86 -3.76 1.21 12.10
C GLU A 86 -3.40 2.69 12.27
N GLU A 87 -2.12 3.04 12.30
CA GLU A 87 -1.65 4.43 12.40
C GLU A 87 -2.25 5.31 11.30
N ARG A 88 -2.25 4.83 10.04
CA ARG A 88 -2.87 5.58 8.93
C ARG A 88 -4.38 5.65 8.99
N HIS A 89 -5.03 4.66 9.60
CA HIS A 89 -6.47 4.68 9.81
C HIS A 89 -6.83 5.69 10.91
N GLU A 90 -6.09 5.70 12.01
CA GLU A 90 -6.17 6.68 13.08
C GLU A 90 -5.92 8.10 12.56
N ASP A 91 -4.88 8.32 11.74
CA ASP A 91 -4.62 9.63 11.09
C ASP A 91 -5.78 10.12 10.21
N ARG A 92 -6.47 9.19 9.54
CA ARG A 92 -7.64 9.54 8.70
C ARG A 92 -8.90 9.77 9.52
N GLN A 93 -8.99 9.16 10.70
CA GLN A 93 -10.10 9.31 11.63
C GLN A 93 -9.87 10.43 12.65
N ALA A 94 -8.64 10.91 12.79
CA ALA A 94 -8.30 12.07 13.58
C ALA A 94 -9.11 13.26 13.05
N MET A 95 -9.89 13.88 13.95
CA MET A 95 -10.67 15.06 13.65
C MET A 95 -9.79 16.10 12.97
N THR A 96 -10.21 16.58 11.81
CA THR A 96 -9.50 17.68 11.16
C THR A 96 -9.66 18.95 12.00
N VAL A 97 -8.71 19.88 11.90
CA VAL A 97 -8.80 21.19 12.60
C VAL A 97 -10.13 21.89 12.28
N GLN A 98 -10.64 21.72 11.05
CA GLN A 98 -11.95 22.22 10.64
C GLN A 98 -13.10 21.60 11.45
N GLN A 99 -13.10 20.28 11.64
CA GLN A 99 -14.13 19.59 12.43
C GLN A 99 -14.05 19.91 13.93
N LEU A 100 -12.87 20.29 14.43
CA LEU A 100 -12.70 20.80 15.80
C LEU A 100 -13.30 22.20 15.95
N CYS A 101 -13.09 23.08 14.97
CA CYS A 101 -13.67 24.43 14.97
C CYS A 101 -15.21 24.40 14.92
N GLU A 102 -15.82 23.52 14.12
CA GLU A 102 -17.29 23.38 14.03
C GLU A 102 -17.94 22.87 15.33
N ARG A 103 -17.17 22.25 16.23
CA ARG A 103 -17.67 21.72 17.51
C ARG A 103 -17.68 22.74 18.65
N TYR A 104 -16.93 23.84 18.52
CA TYR A 104 -16.71 24.82 19.57
C TYR A 104 -17.41 26.17 19.32
N VAL A 105 -18.28 26.26 18.31
CA VAL A 105 -19.13 27.43 18.05
C VAL A 105 -20.58 27.13 18.45
#